data_AF-A0A9N8VZD2-F1
#
_entry.id   AF-A0A9N8VZD2-F1
#
_cell.length_a   1.000
_cell.length_b   1.000
_cell.length_c   1.000
_cell.angle_alpha   90.00
_cell.angle_beta   90.00
_cell.angle_gamma   90.00
#
_symmetry.space_group_name_H-M   'P 1'
#
loop_
_entity.id
_entity.type
_entity.pdbx_description
1 polymer ?
#
loop_
_entity_poly.entity_id
_entity_poly.type
_entity_poly.pdbx_seq_one_letter_code
_entity_poly.pdbx_strand_id
1 'polypeptide(L)'
;MFQKKRIVFLALIFFIPHALSWGFVAAIAQNFLFPNVLEKVIELLPVQAHENLAYIAAWADQIKHKEQYRFTSPMHYTNPSPLYDNPPSHCAFDWDKKKVDLISAIHNYSNRLDPNSDLNYWSRAEALRFLVHFIGDLHQPLHRKLYISKRIREFNQNSTIDYNLPEDYSQFNSSEPLFDGQFYDLYLKYIINLMNTTWRGELSQWTICNEDFKLSTELPLSGPNQLHFSSASDSSDYFHLSMNQEFSFSAACPEYWAIPLNKLNCQVVLNGYDRELDLSIGEYYEKIVKYNIMEKLLAISGYRIAAVLNTILK
;
A
#
# COMPACT_ATOMS: atom_id res chain seq x y z
N MET A 1 -30.69 -23.26 5.31
CA MET A 1 -30.04 -23.21 3.98
C MET A 1 -29.42 -21.84 3.63
N PHE A 2 -29.08 -21.00 4.62
CA PHE A 2 -28.56 -19.62 4.42
C PHE A 2 -27.07 -19.44 4.73
N GLN A 3 -26.39 -20.43 5.32
CA GLN A 3 -24.98 -20.29 5.72
C GLN A 3 -23.96 -20.60 4.60
N LYS A 4 -24.31 -21.45 3.62
CA LYS A 4 -23.37 -21.83 2.55
C LYS A 4 -23.07 -20.70 1.55
N LYS A 5 -23.96 -19.69 1.43
CA LYS A 5 -23.76 -18.55 0.51
C LYS A 5 -22.80 -17.48 1.05
N ARG A 6 -22.56 -17.41 2.36
CA ARG A 6 -21.59 -16.47 2.96
C ARG A 6 -20.14 -16.95 2.86
N ILE A 7 -19.93 -18.26 2.84
CA ILE A 7 -18.59 -18.89 2.83
C ILE A 7 -17.89 -18.69 1.47
N VAL A 8 -18.63 -18.73 0.36
CA VAL A 8 -18.08 -18.47 -0.98
C VAL A 8 -17.73 -16.99 -1.21
N PHE A 9 -18.35 -16.08 -0.45
CA PHE A 9 -18.19 -14.63 -0.63
C PHE A 9 -16.95 -14.05 0.09
N LEU A 10 -16.40 -14.76 1.08
CA LEU A 10 -15.30 -14.28 1.94
C LEU A 10 -13.92 -14.85 1.57
N ALA A 11 -13.87 -15.93 0.79
CA ALA A 11 -12.63 -16.45 0.20
C ALA A 11 -12.01 -15.51 -0.86
N LEU A 12 -12.79 -14.55 -1.38
CA LEU A 12 -12.35 -13.53 -2.34
C LEU A 12 -11.52 -12.39 -1.72
N ILE A 13 -11.48 -12.25 -0.39
CA ILE A 13 -10.72 -11.18 0.27
C ILE A 13 -9.24 -11.54 0.45
N PHE A 14 -8.91 -12.83 0.56
CA PHE A 14 -7.53 -13.32 0.53
C PHE A 14 -6.98 -13.59 -0.87
N PHE A 15 -7.88 -13.72 -1.85
CA PHE A 15 -7.59 -13.84 -3.27
C PHE A 15 -8.20 -12.67 -4.05
N ILE A 16 -8.03 -11.44 -3.57
CA ILE A 16 -8.15 -10.29 -4.46
C ILE A 16 -6.99 -10.44 -5.46
N PRO A 17 -7.21 -10.76 -6.76
CA PRO A 17 -6.13 -10.77 -7.74
C PRO A 17 -5.31 -9.49 -7.55
N HIS A 18 -3.98 -9.58 -7.55
CA HIS A 18 -3.09 -8.49 -7.15
C HIS A 18 -3.37 -7.18 -7.92
N ALA A 19 -3.94 -7.29 -9.14
CA ALA A 19 -4.44 -6.16 -9.92
C ALA A 19 -5.62 -5.40 -9.29
N LEU A 20 -6.51 -6.07 -8.56
CA LEU A 20 -7.69 -5.47 -7.92
C LEU A 20 -7.32 -4.63 -6.68
N SER A 21 -6.30 -4.99 -5.91
CA SER A 21 -5.89 -4.21 -4.73
C SER A 21 -5.30 -2.85 -5.12
N TRP A 22 -4.56 -2.77 -6.23
CA TRP A 22 -4.01 -1.51 -6.73
C TRP A 22 -5.09 -0.54 -7.21
N GLY A 23 -6.10 -1.04 -7.90
CA GLY A 23 -7.26 -0.24 -8.29
C GLY A 23 -7.97 0.39 -7.08
N PHE A 24 -8.17 -0.40 -6.01
CA PHE A 24 -8.79 0.08 -4.77
C PHE A 24 -8.02 1.22 -4.10
N VAL A 25 -6.70 1.07 -3.91
CA VAL A 25 -5.90 2.13 -3.26
C VAL A 25 -5.85 3.41 -4.09
N ALA A 26 -5.82 3.28 -5.43
CA ALA A 26 -5.88 4.43 -6.33
C ALA A 26 -7.25 5.13 -6.31
N ALA A 27 -8.34 4.37 -6.24
CA ALA A 27 -9.68 4.93 -6.09
C ALA A 27 -9.87 5.64 -4.74
N ILE A 28 -9.33 5.08 -3.64
CA ILE A 28 -9.27 5.77 -2.34
C ILE A 28 -8.47 7.06 -2.50
N ALA A 29 -7.28 7.00 -3.09
CA ALA A 29 -6.42 8.17 -3.26
C ALA A 29 -7.12 9.32 -4.01
N GLN A 30 -7.81 9.00 -5.11
CA GLN A 30 -8.54 9.98 -5.92
C GLN A 30 -9.61 10.73 -5.12
N ASN A 31 -10.24 10.10 -4.12
CA ASN A 31 -11.23 10.76 -3.24
C ASN A 31 -10.62 11.79 -2.27
N PHE A 32 -9.29 11.78 -2.07
CA PHE A 32 -8.58 12.70 -1.17
C PHE A 32 -7.65 13.68 -1.92
N LEU A 33 -7.69 13.72 -3.25
CA LEU A 33 -6.97 14.72 -4.04
C LEU A 33 -7.66 16.08 -3.91
N PHE A 34 -6.86 17.16 -3.85
CA PHE A 34 -7.39 18.50 -3.98
C PHE A 34 -7.92 18.73 -5.40
N PRO A 35 -8.96 19.56 -5.61
CA PRO A 35 -9.54 19.76 -6.94
C PRO A 35 -8.52 20.16 -8.02
N ASN A 36 -7.62 21.10 -7.71
CA ASN A 36 -6.55 21.53 -8.62
C ASN A 36 -5.50 20.43 -8.90
N VAL A 37 -5.29 19.52 -7.94
CA VAL A 37 -4.37 18.39 -8.09
C VAL A 37 -5.03 17.29 -8.92
N LEU A 38 -6.32 17.04 -8.71
CA LEU A 38 -7.10 16.09 -9.48
C LEU A 38 -7.08 16.43 -10.98
N GLU A 39 -7.25 17.71 -11.33
CA GLU A 39 -7.14 18.18 -12.72
C GLU A 39 -5.77 17.83 -13.33
N LYS A 40 -4.68 18.16 -12.62
CA LYS A 40 -3.30 17.82 -13.05
C LYS A 40 -3.07 16.31 -13.16
N VAL A 41 -3.67 15.51 -12.28
CA VAL A 41 -3.61 14.05 -12.35
C VAL A 41 -4.34 13.55 -13.58
N ILE A 42 -5.56 14.05 -13.84
CA ILE A 42 -6.37 13.68 -15.01
C ILE A 42 -5.65 14.01 -16.31
N GLU A 43 -4.96 15.17 -16.39
CA GLU A 43 -4.15 15.54 -17.55
C GLU A 43 -3.07 14.49 -17.88
N LEU A 44 -2.50 13.82 -16.87
CA LEU A 44 -1.47 12.78 -17.02
C LEU A 44 -2.03 11.38 -17.30
N LEU A 45 -3.36 11.20 -17.19
CA LEU A 45 -4.00 9.91 -17.46
C LEU A 45 -4.22 9.68 -18.97
N PRO A 46 -4.18 8.42 -19.42
CA PRO A 46 -4.58 8.11 -20.79
C PRO A 46 -6.09 8.34 -20.94
N VAL A 47 -6.55 8.74 -22.13
CA VAL A 47 -7.98 9.01 -22.40
C VAL A 47 -8.88 7.82 -22.04
N GLN A 48 -8.39 6.60 -22.25
CA GLN A 48 -9.07 5.34 -21.93
C GLN A 48 -9.31 5.14 -20.43
N ALA A 49 -8.62 5.90 -19.57
CA ALA A 49 -8.84 5.87 -18.13
C ALA A 49 -10.15 6.54 -17.72
N HIS A 50 -10.78 7.34 -18.58
CA HIS A 50 -12.00 8.08 -18.25
C HIS A 50 -11.89 8.80 -16.89
N GLU A 51 -10.80 9.54 -16.69
CA GLU A 51 -10.50 10.30 -15.46
C GLU A 51 -10.34 9.43 -14.19
N ASN A 52 -10.21 8.12 -14.34
CA ASN A 52 -10.11 7.17 -13.23
C ASN A 52 -8.65 6.75 -12.99
N LEU A 53 -8.08 7.17 -11.86
CA LEU A 53 -6.73 6.82 -11.42
C LEU A 53 -6.55 5.31 -11.24
N ALA A 54 -7.60 4.58 -10.87
CA ALA A 54 -7.56 3.13 -10.72
C ALA A 54 -7.19 2.40 -12.03
N TYR A 55 -7.48 3.00 -13.19
CA TYR A 55 -7.17 2.43 -14.50
C TYR A 55 -5.68 2.13 -14.70
N ILE A 56 -4.82 3.00 -14.17
CA ILE A 56 -3.37 2.88 -14.34
C ILE A 56 -2.68 2.09 -13.22
N ALA A 57 -3.39 1.78 -12.14
CA ALA A 57 -2.77 1.33 -10.90
C ALA A 57 -2.08 -0.03 -11.03
N ALA A 58 -2.55 -0.93 -11.91
CA ALA A 58 -1.94 -2.24 -12.14
C ALA A 58 -0.88 -2.26 -13.26
N TRP A 59 -0.63 -1.14 -13.94
CA TRP A 59 0.19 -1.08 -15.15
C TRP A 59 1.64 -1.53 -14.91
N ALA A 60 2.26 -1.17 -13.79
CA ALA A 60 3.66 -1.52 -13.51
C ALA A 60 3.88 -3.04 -13.42
N ASP A 61 2.92 -3.79 -12.86
CA ASP A 61 2.97 -5.25 -12.84
C ASP A 61 2.90 -5.86 -14.26
N GLN A 62 2.13 -5.25 -15.17
CA GLN A 62 1.96 -5.74 -16.54
C GLN A 62 3.21 -5.55 -17.40
N ILE A 63 4.07 -4.58 -17.07
CA ILE A 63 5.22 -4.21 -17.89
C ILE A 63 6.55 -4.71 -17.34
N LYS A 64 6.68 -5.02 -16.04
CA LYS A 64 7.95 -5.39 -15.40
C LYS A 64 8.67 -6.61 -15.99
N HIS A 65 7.96 -7.44 -16.76
CA HIS A 65 8.50 -8.62 -17.45
C HIS A 65 8.89 -8.35 -18.91
N LYS A 66 8.48 -7.21 -19.48
CA LYS A 66 8.87 -6.80 -20.85
C LYS A 66 10.33 -6.39 -20.86
N GLU A 67 11.07 -6.74 -21.90
CA GLU A 67 12.52 -6.49 -22.01
C GLU A 67 12.90 -5.05 -21.67
N GLN A 68 12.20 -4.08 -22.29
CA GLN A 68 12.43 -2.65 -22.10
C GLN A 68 12.14 -2.13 -20.67
N TYR A 69 11.41 -2.88 -19.86
CA TYR A 69 11.01 -2.53 -18.49
C TYR A 69 11.52 -3.52 -17.44
N ARG A 70 12.30 -4.53 -17.84
CA ARG A 70 12.77 -5.58 -16.93
C ARG A 70 13.56 -5.04 -15.74
N PHE A 71 14.22 -3.90 -15.93
CA PHE A 71 14.96 -3.19 -14.89
C PHE A 71 14.08 -2.69 -13.73
N THR A 72 12.76 -2.56 -13.92
CA THR A 72 11.83 -2.13 -12.87
C THR A 72 11.36 -3.28 -11.98
N SER A 73 11.59 -4.54 -12.38
CA SER A 73 11.19 -5.71 -11.58
C SER A 73 11.63 -5.64 -10.10
N PRO A 74 12.90 -5.27 -9.77
CA PRO A 74 13.33 -5.14 -8.36
C PRO A 74 12.64 -4.01 -7.59
N MET A 75 12.06 -3.03 -8.28
CA MET A 75 11.43 -1.84 -7.68
C MET A 75 10.05 -2.14 -7.06
N HIS A 76 9.49 -3.34 -7.22
CA HIS A 76 8.21 -3.73 -6.62
C HIS A 76 8.33 -4.24 -5.18
N TYR A 77 9.57 -4.37 -4.67
CA TYR A 77 9.84 -4.96 -3.37
C TYR A 77 10.96 -4.22 -2.66
N THR A 78 10.91 -4.20 -1.33
CA THR A 78 12.08 -3.90 -0.49
C THR A 78 12.33 -5.06 0.46
N ASN A 79 13.61 -5.39 0.67
CA ASN A 79 13.98 -6.51 1.53
C ASN A 79 14.87 -6.02 2.66
N PRO A 80 14.36 -6.02 3.90
CA PRO A 80 15.22 -5.81 5.05
C PRO A 80 16.29 -6.90 5.15
N SER A 81 17.39 -6.56 5.81
CA SER A 81 18.55 -7.43 5.93
C SER A 81 18.17 -8.74 6.64
N PRO A 82 18.49 -9.92 6.07
CA PRO A 82 18.22 -11.21 6.72
C PRO A 82 19.06 -11.42 7.99
N LEU A 83 20.07 -10.58 8.23
CA LEU A 83 20.85 -10.60 9.48
C LEU A 83 20.07 -10.08 10.67
N TYR A 84 19.09 -9.20 10.43
CA TYR A 84 18.35 -8.50 11.48
C TYR A 84 16.83 -8.69 11.37
N ASP A 85 16.33 -9.28 10.28
CA ASP A 85 14.92 -9.54 10.09
C ASP A 85 14.68 -11.05 9.91
N ASN A 86 14.00 -11.66 10.89
CA ASN A 86 13.67 -13.08 10.95
C ASN A 86 12.22 -13.30 11.42
N PRO A 87 11.22 -13.02 10.59
CA PRO A 87 9.82 -13.22 10.94
C PRO A 87 9.49 -14.72 11.15
N PRO A 88 8.56 -15.06 12.06
CA PRO A 88 7.78 -14.14 12.90
C PRO A 88 8.51 -13.70 14.19
N SER A 89 9.71 -14.22 14.46
CA SER A 89 10.40 -14.00 15.74
C SER A 89 10.90 -12.56 15.94
N HIS A 90 11.39 -11.92 14.87
CA HIS A 90 11.91 -10.56 14.94
C HIS A 90 11.74 -9.89 13.58
N CYS A 91 11.11 -8.71 13.56
CA CYS A 91 10.93 -7.92 12.35
C CYS A 91 11.63 -6.57 12.53
N ALA A 92 12.67 -6.34 11.74
CA ALA A 92 13.42 -5.08 11.73
C ALA A 92 13.54 -4.60 10.29
N PHE A 93 13.47 -3.30 10.08
CA PHE A 93 13.63 -2.71 8.76
C PHE A 93 14.75 -1.68 8.80
N ASP A 94 15.69 -1.83 7.88
CA ASP A 94 16.75 -0.88 7.61
C ASP A 94 16.89 -0.76 6.09
N TRP A 95 17.01 0.47 5.61
CA TRP A 95 17.05 0.77 4.19
C TRP A 95 18.48 1.12 3.74
N ASP A 96 19.00 0.27 2.86
CA ASP A 96 20.26 0.55 2.15
C ASP A 96 19.98 1.44 0.94
N LYS A 97 20.29 2.73 1.08
CA LYS A 97 20.12 3.77 0.04
C LYS A 97 20.82 3.46 -1.29
N LYS A 98 21.77 2.51 -1.32
CA LYS A 98 22.48 2.10 -2.54
C LYS A 98 21.72 1.06 -3.36
N LYS A 99 20.65 0.45 -2.81
CA LYS A 99 19.87 -0.56 -3.51
C LYS A 99 18.85 0.07 -4.44
N VAL A 100 18.73 -0.52 -5.62
CA VAL A 100 17.56 -0.31 -6.49
C VAL A 100 16.44 -1.19 -5.95
N ASP A 101 15.54 -0.57 -5.20
CA ASP A 101 14.40 -1.21 -4.54
C ASP A 101 13.17 -0.30 -4.54
N LEU A 102 12.09 -0.78 -3.93
CA LEU A 102 10.83 -0.06 -3.81
C LEU A 102 10.95 1.33 -3.16
N ILE A 103 11.78 1.47 -2.12
CA ILE A 103 11.99 2.73 -1.42
C ILE A 103 12.66 3.75 -2.34
N SER A 104 13.75 3.33 -3.00
CA SER A 104 14.45 4.17 -3.99
C SER A 104 13.55 4.54 -5.17
N ALA A 105 12.66 3.64 -5.60
CA ALA A 105 11.75 3.87 -6.70
C ALA A 105 10.69 4.91 -6.36
N ILE A 106 10.11 4.87 -5.15
CA ILE A 106 9.15 5.88 -4.70
C ILE A 106 9.79 7.27 -4.69
N HIS A 107 11.02 7.43 -4.16
CA HIS A 107 11.71 8.72 -4.24
C HIS A 107 11.97 9.17 -5.68
N ASN A 108 12.48 8.26 -6.53
CA ASN A 108 12.79 8.58 -7.92
C ASN A 108 11.54 9.02 -8.69
N TYR A 109 10.46 8.25 -8.64
CA TYR A 109 9.24 8.58 -9.38
C TYR A 109 8.44 9.74 -8.75
N SER A 110 8.63 10.03 -7.47
CA SER A 110 8.16 11.30 -6.87
C SER A 110 8.87 12.50 -7.53
N ASN A 111 10.20 12.46 -7.61
CA ASN A 111 10.98 13.54 -8.23
C ASN A 111 10.70 13.67 -9.75
N ARG A 112 10.49 12.55 -10.45
CA ARG A 112 10.16 12.56 -11.88
C ARG A 112 8.75 13.06 -12.18
N LEU A 113 7.85 13.03 -11.21
CA LEU A 113 6.48 13.53 -11.38
C LEU A 113 6.39 15.06 -11.18
N ASP A 114 7.34 15.64 -10.45
CA ASP A 114 7.42 17.07 -10.13
C ASP A 114 7.25 17.93 -11.40
N PRO A 115 6.29 18.87 -11.44
CA PRO A 115 6.13 19.83 -12.54
C PRO A 115 7.38 20.68 -12.82
N ASN A 116 8.26 20.85 -11.84
CA ASN A 116 9.53 21.58 -11.97
C ASN A 116 10.67 20.71 -12.55
N SER A 117 10.43 19.42 -12.79
CA SER A 117 11.41 18.58 -13.48
C SER A 117 11.49 18.93 -14.97
N ASP A 118 12.65 18.74 -15.59
CA ASP A 118 12.85 18.95 -17.04
C ASP A 118 12.22 17.83 -17.91
N LEU A 119 11.34 17.02 -17.33
CA LEU A 119 10.76 15.86 -17.99
C LEU A 119 9.50 16.23 -18.78
N ASN A 120 9.38 15.62 -19.96
CA ASN A 120 8.21 15.80 -20.80
C ASN A 120 6.97 15.08 -20.23
N TYR A 121 5.82 15.35 -20.87
CA TYR A 121 4.53 14.73 -20.55
C TYR A 121 4.60 13.21 -20.37
N TRP A 122 5.21 12.48 -21.32
CA TRP A 122 5.24 11.02 -21.31
C TRP A 122 6.03 10.47 -20.12
N SER A 123 7.16 11.08 -19.79
CA SER A 123 7.99 10.68 -18.65
C SER A 123 7.31 10.96 -17.31
N ARG A 124 6.56 12.06 -17.20
CA ARG A 124 5.77 12.40 -16.00
C ARG A 124 4.53 11.50 -15.85
N ALA A 125 3.85 11.22 -16.96
CA ALA A 125 2.73 10.29 -16.98
C ALA A 125 3.18 8.87 -16.63
N GLU A 126 4.35 8.42 -17.11
CA GLU A 126 4.97 7.16 -16.66
C GLU A 126 5.29 7.19 -15.17
N ALA A 127 5.85 8.30 -14.66
CA ALA A 127 6.15 8.44 -13.24
C ALA A 127 4.91 8.35 -12.36
N LEU A 128 3.78 8.94 -12.76
CA LEU A 128 2.49 8.79 -12.06
C LEU A 128 2.08 7.33 -11.95
N ARG A 129 2.17 6.55 -13.05
CA ARG A 129 1.82 5.12 -13.08
C ARG A 129 2.64 4.30 -12.09
N PHE A 130 3.96 4.49 -12.13
CA PHE A 130 4.87 3.81 -11.21
C PHE A 130 4.64 4.24 -9.75
N LEU A 131 4.50 5.54 -9.49
CA LEU A 131 4.38 6.05 -8.12
C LEU A 131 3.11 5.54 -7.43
N VAL A 132 1.97 5.56 -8.12
CA VAL A 132 0.69 5.02 -7.60
C VAL A 132 0.85 3.54 -7.25
N HIS A 133 1.44 2.76 -8.16
CA HIS A 133 1.65 1.33 -7.95
C HIS A 133 2.62 1.05 -6.79
N PHE A 134 3.77 1.72 -6.75
CA PHE A 134 4.81 1.47 -5.76
C PHE A 134 4.41 1.89 -4.34
N ILE A 135 3.71 3.01 -4.18
CA ILE A 135 3.15 3.33 -2.86
C ILE A 135 2.10 2.28 -2.49
N GLY A 136 1.35 1.74 -3.45
CA GLY A 136 0.57 0.52 -3.27
C GLY A 136 1.42 -0.62 -2.70
N ASP A 137 2.41 -1.09 -3.46
CA ASP A 137 3.30 -2.22 -3.14
C ASP A 137 3.83 -2.13 -1.71
N LEU A 138 4.22 -0.93 -1.29
CA LEU A 138 4.78 -0.68 0.04
C LEU A 138 3.85 -1.11 1.17
N HIS A 139 2.54 -0.95 0.97
CA HIS A 139 1.50 -1.24 1.97
C HIS A 139 1.02 -2.69 1.96
N GLN A 140 1.59 -3.53 1.09
CA GLN A 140 1.34 -4.96 1.08
C GLN A 140 2.45 -5.64 1.89
N PRO A 141 2.17 -6.17 3.11
CA PRO A 141 3.24 -6.64 4.02
C PRO A 141 4.14 -7.75 3.44
N LEU A 142 3.63 -8.55 2.51
CA LEU A 142 4.32 -9.64 1.81
C LEU A 142 4.97 -9.21 0.49
N HIS A 143 4.91 -7.94 0.07
CA HIS A 143 5.68 -7.37 -1.06
C HIS A 143 7.16 -7.20 -0.70
N ARG A 144 7.70 -8.25 -0.10
CA ARG A 144 9.11 -8.56 0.05
C ARG A 144 9.40 -9.66 -0.96
N LYS A 145 10.63 -9.71 -1.48
CA LYS A 145 11.09 -10.92 -2.15
C LYS A 145 11.25 -11.98 -1.06
N LEU A 146 10.15 -12.65 -0.70
CA LEU A 146 10.14 -13.67 0.34
C LEU A 146 11.25 -14.66 0.02
N TYR A 147 12.26 -14.78 0.89
CA TYR A 147 13.22 -15.89 0.84
C TYR A 147 12.50 -17.25 0.96
N ILE A 148 11.26 -17.26 1.45
CA ILE A 148 10.34 -18.41 1.39
C ILE A 148 10.07 -18.83 -0.06
N SER A 149 9.97 -17.92 -1.04
CA SER A 149 9.82 -18.30 -2.46
C SER A 149 11.03 -19.06 -3.00
N LYS A 150 12.25 -18.71 -2.55
CA LYS A 150 13.48 -19.43 -2.90
C LYS A 150 13.52 -20.81 -2.22
N ARG A 151 13.15 -20.88 -0.94
CA ARG A 151 13.10 -22.13 -0.16
C ARG A 151 11.98 -23.08 -0.64
N ILE A 152 10.83 -22.55 -1.06
CA ILE A 152 9.74 -23.30 -1.71
C ILE A 152 10.19 -23.82 -3.08
N ARG A 153 10.88 -23.01 -3.89
CA ARG A 153 11.48 -23.46 -5.15
C ARG A 153 12.55 -24.53 -4.96
N GLU A 154 13.41 -24.39 -3.96
CA GLU A 154 14.45 -25.37 -3.63
C GLU A 154 13.83 -26.69 -3.12
N PHE A 155 12.66 -26.66 -2.47
CA PHE A 155 11.94 -27.85 -2.05
C PHE A 155 11.18 -28.54 -3.20
N ASN A 156 10.63 -27.75 -4.13
CA ASN A 156 9.94 -28.25 -5.33
C ASN A 156 10.89 -28.93 -6.34
N GLN A 157 12.21 -28.72 -6.26
CA GLN A 157 13.16 -29.50 -7.05
C GLN A 157 13.24 -30.98 -6.64
N ASN A 158 12.74 -31.33 -5.44
CA ASN A 158 12.69 -32.70 -4.92
C ASN A 158 11.28 -33.31 -4.91
N SER A 159 10.28 -32.60 -5.41
CA SER A 159 8.89 -33.07 -5.44
C SER A 159 8.33 -32.86 -6.84
N THR A 160 7.88 -33.94 -7.47
CA THR A 160 7.23 -33.96 -8.80
C THR A 160 5.82 -33.38 -8.73
N ILE A 161 5.68 -32.14 -8.24
CA ILE A 161 4.44 -31.39 -8.28
C ILE A 161 4.67 -30.24 -9.25
N ASP A 162 4.22 -30.48 -10.48
CA ASP A 162 4.19 -29.51 -11.55
C ASP A 162 3.11 -28.46 -11.24
N TYR A 163 3.52 -27.38 -10.57
CA TYR A 163 2.76 -26.14 -10.59
C TYR A 163 3.07 -25.41 -11.89
N ASN A 164 2.50 -25.90 -12.99
CA ASN A 164 2.19 -25.06 -14.14
C ASN A 164 1.22 -23.98 -13.66
N LEU A 165 1.74 -22.94 -13.02
CA LEU A 165 1.07 -21.65 -12.96
C LEU A 165 0.86 -21.26 -14.43
N PRO A 166 -0.39 -21.05 -14.89
CA PRO A 166 -0.63 -20.68 -16.26
C PRO A 166 0.21 -19.43 -16.56
N GLU A 167 1.21 -19.58 -17.43
CA GLU A 167 2.11 -18.52 -17.88
C GLU A 167 1.41 -17.51 -18.78
N ASP A 168 0.07 -17.57 -18.84
CA ASP A 168 -0.75 -16.77 -19.73
C ASP A 168 -1.53 -15.70 -18.97
N TYR A 169 -0.79 -14.73 -18.43
CA TYR A 169 -1.34 -13.42 -18.05
C TYR A 169 -1.56 -12.51 -19.28
N SER A 170 -1.35 -13.03 -20.50
CA SER A 170 -1.49 -12.27 -21.74
C SER A 170 -2.90 -12.34 -22.35
N GLN A 171 -3.75 -13.26 -21.88
CA GLN A 171 -5.14 -13.40 -22.34
C GLN A 171 -6.19 -12.65 -21.53
N PHE A 172 -5.80 -11.89 -20.50
CA PHE A 172 -6.74 -10.93 -19.91
C PHE A 172 -6.84 -9.71 -20.83
N ASN A 173 -7.64 -9.86 -21.88
CA ASN A 173 -8.10 -8.75 -22.71
C ASN A 173 -8.65 -7.68 -21.77
N SER A 174 -7.95 -6.55 -21.70
CA SER A 174 -8.25 -5.36 -20.90
C SER A 174 -9.50 -4.59 -21.37
N SER A 175 -10.46 -5.30 -21.97
CA SER A 175 -11.65 -4.76 -22.61
C SER A 175 -12.95 -5.01 -21.85
N GLU A 176 -12.93 -5.79 -20.76
CA GLU A 176 -14.05 -5.80 -19.82
C GLU A 176 -13.67 -5.03 -18.55
N PRO A 177 -14.50 -4.07 -18.10
CA PRO A 177 -14.23 -3.40 -16.85
C PRO A 177 -14.29 -4.48 -15.77
N LEU A 178 -13.14 -4.82 -15.21
CA LEU A 178 -13.01 -5.67 -14.00
C LEU A 178 -13.68 -5.05 -12.75
N PHE A 179 -14.47 -3.99 -12.97
CA PHE A 179 -15.31 -3.23 -12.07
C PHE A 179 -16.77 -3.62 -12.33
N ASP A 180 -17.18 -4.84 -11.95
CA ASP A 180 -18.60 -5.13 -11.82
C ASP A 180 -19.13 -4.32 -10.61
N GLY A 181 -19.75 -3.18 -10.93
CA GLY A 181 -19.59 -1.92 -10.20
C GLY A 181 -20.24 -1.81 -8.83
N GLN A 182 -21.11 -2.73 -8.41
CA GLN A 182 -21.82 -2.53 -7.14
C GLN A 182 -20.99 -2.92 -5.91
N PHE A 183 -20.31 -4.07 -5.92
CA PHE A 183 -19.60 -4.53 -4.72
C PHE A 183 -18.36 -3.67 -4.45
N TYR A 184 -17.61 -3.36 -5.51
CA TYR A 184 -16.44 -2.49 -5.43
C TYR A 184 -16.80 -1.11 -4.86
N ASP A 185 -17.84 -0.48 -5.40
CA ASP A 185 -18.30 0.84 -4.95
C ASP A 185 -18.80 0.82 -3.49
N LEU A 186 -19.51 -0.24 -3.08
CA LEU A 186 -19.99 -0.37 -1.71
C LEU A 186 -18.83 -0.53 -0.72
N TYR A 187 -17.82 -1.34 -1.07
CA TYR A 187 -16.66 -1.55 -0.22
C TYR A 187 -15.75 -0.32 -0.16
N LEU A 188 -15.56 0.38 -1.28
CA LEU A 188 -14.89 1.68 -1.32
C LEU A 188 -15.61 2.70 -0.41
N LYS A 189 -16.93 2.84 -0.56
CA LYS A 189 -17.74 3.72 0.30
C LYS A 189 -17.64 3.34 1.78
N TYR A 190 -17.59 2.05 2.09
CA TYR A 190 -17.39 1.56 3.45
C TYR A 190 -16.05 2.02 4.04
N ILE A 191 -14.94 1.85 3.31
CA ILE A 191 -13.61 2.29 3.75
C ILE A 191 -13.56 3.81 3.90
N ILE A 192 -14.07 4.56 2.93
CA ILE A 192 -14.13 6.04 3.00
C ILE A 192 -14.96 6.49 4.21
N ASN A 193 -16.07 5.81 4.50
CA ASN A 193 -16.86 6.10 5.70
C ASN A 193 -16.06 5.84 6.98
N LEU A 194 -15.32 4.74 7.08
CA LEU A 194 -14.42 4.48 8.22
C LEU A 194 -13.35 5.58 8.36
N MET A 195 -12.74 6.01 7.25
CA MET A 195 -11.78 7.12 7.25
C MET A 195 -12.40 8.44 7.74
N ASN A 196 -13.64 8.74 7.35
CA ASN A 196 -14.34 9.96 7.74
C ASN A 196 -14.93 9.91 9.16
N THR A 197 -15.03 8.73 9.76
CA THR A 197 -15.64 8.52 11.08
C THR A 197 -14.62 7.93 12.05
N THR A 198 -14.48 6.60 12.07
CA THR A 198 -13.66 5.82 13.00
C THR A 198 -12.19 6.24 13.00
N TRP A 199 -11.59 6.44 11.82
CA TRP A 199 -10.15 6.72 11.68
C TRP A 199 -9.83 8.19 11.43
N ARG A 200 -10.82 9.09 11.53
CA ARG A 200 -10.64 10.51 11.21
C ARG A 200 -9.51 11.17 12.02
N GLY A 201 -9.39 10.79 13.29
CA GLY A 201 -8.33 11.30 14.18
C GLY A 201 -6.94 10.77 13.88
N GLU A 202 -6.81 9.71 13.07
CA GLU A 202 -5.53 9.08 12.73
C GLU A 202 -4.97 9.56 11.38
N LEU A 203 -5.81 10.11 10.49
CA LEU A 203 -5.42 10.44 9.12
C LEU A 203 -4.17 11.33 9.03
N SER A 204 -4.07 12.35 9.87
CA SER A 204 -2.92 13.26 9.88
C SER A 204 -1.61 12.56 10.27
N GLN A 205 -1.68 11.49 11.05
CA GLN A 205 -0.51 10.72 11.48
C GLN A 205 -0.03 9.76 10.40
N TRP A 206 -0.92 9.33 9.50
CA TRP A 206 -0.59 8.35 8.45
C TRP A 206 0.46 8.89 7.47
N THR A 207 0.51 10.21 7.27
CA THR A 207 1.43 10.86 6.33
C THR A 207 2.73 11.34 6.97
N ILE A 208 2.85 11.25 8.31
CA ILE A 208 4.05 11.71 9.02
C ILE A 208 5.21 10.73 8.75
N CYS A 209 6.39 11.29 8.57
CA CYS A 209 7.65 10.55 8.47
C CYS A 209 8.16 10.25 9.88
N ASN A 210 7.54 9.26 10.54
CA ASN A 210 7.91 8.82 11.88
C ASN A 210 7.93 7.28 11.95
N GLU A 211 8.96 6.74 12.61
CA GLU A 211 9.15 5.31 12.87
C GLU A 211 8.17 4.75 13.92
N ASP A 212 7.57 5.62 14.74
CA ASP A 212 6.68 5.27 15.85
C ASP A 212 5.22 5.00 15.47
N PHE A 213 4.87 5.07 14.17
CA PHE A 213 3.51 4.79 13.74
C PHE A 213 3.11 3.35 14.12
N LYS A 214 2.12 3.20 15.01
CA LYS A 214 1.56 1.90 15.38
C LYS A 214 0.23 1.72 14.66
N LEU A 215 0.14 0.70 13.81
CA LEU A 215 -1.16 0.24 13.35
C LEU A 215 -1.88 -0.32 14.58
N SER A 216 -2.95 0.35 15.03
CA SER A 216 -3.73 -0.09 16.18
C SER A 216 -4.34 -1.47 15.90
N THR A 217 -3.68 -2.50 16.42
CA THR A 217 -4.15 -3.89 16.46
C THR A 217 -4.86 -4.22 17.77
N GLU A 218 -5.05 -3.21 18.63
CA GLU A 218 -5.72 -3.29 19.93
C GLU A 218 -6.77 -2.17 20.04
N LEU A 219 -7.95 -2.50 20.58
CA LEU A 219 -8.94 -1.50 21.00
C LEU A 219 -8.42 -0.74 22.22
N PRO A 220 -8.82 0.53 22.44
CA PRO A 220 -8.58 1.18 23.72
C PRO A 220 -9.27 0.35 24.80
N LEU A 221 -8.49 -0.16 25.74
CA LEU A 221 -9.01 -0.76 26.95
C LEU A 221 -9.93 0.28 27.62
N SER A 222 -11.19 -0.09 27.79
CA SER A 222 -12.19 0.68 28.51
C SER A 222 -11.65 1.13 29.87
N GLY A 223 -11.57 2.45 30.09
CA GLY A 223 -11.37 3.10 31.39
C GLY A 223 -12.31 4.31 31.49
N PRO A 224 -12.86 4.61 32.69
CA PRO A 224 -14.08 5.41 32.81
C PRO A 224 -13.84 6.91 32.56
N ASN A 225 -14.89 7.55 32.04
CA ASN A 225 -15.08 9.00 31.93
C ASN A 225 -14.30 9.83 32.97
N GLN A 226 -13.33 10.63 32.52
CA GLN A 226 -13.10 11.97 33.06
C GLN A 226 -12.64 12.89 31.92
N LEU A 227 -13.60 13.69 31.43
CA LEU A 227 -13.33 14.91 30.68
C LEU A 227 -12.56 15.87 31.60
N HIS A 228 -11.27 16.04 31.37
CA HIS A 228 -10.52 17.17 31.91
C HIS A 228 -10.39 18.23 30.83
N PHE A 229 -11.22 19.26 30.97
CA PHE A 229 -11.11 20.50 30.20
C PHE A 229 -10.04 21.35 30.89
N SER A 230 -8.83 21.39 30.34
CA SER A 230 -7.83 22.39 30.72
C SER A 230 -7.74 23.44 29.62
N SER A 231 -8.34 24.59 29.92
CA SER A 231 -8.14 25.85 29.22
C SER A 231 -6.66 26.20 29.20
N ALA A 232 -6.08 26.38 28.02
CA ALA A 232 -4.79 27.04 27.85
C ALA A 232 -4.96 28.15 26.81
N SER A 233 -5.19 29.35 27.33
CA SER A 233 -4.68 30.59 26.76
C SER A 233 -3.16 30.48 26.66
N ASP A 234 -2.61 30.40 25.46
CA ASP A 234 -1.61 31.38 25.02
C ASP A 234 -1.29 31.16 23.54
N SER A 235 -1.37 32.26 22.80
CA SER A 235 -1.15 32.32 21.35
C SER A 235 0.21 32.93 21.08
N SER A 236 1.27 32.14 21.18
CA SER A 236 2.58 32.35 20.54
C SER A 236 3.57 31.40 21.21
N ASP A 237 4.02 30.36 20.51
CA ASP A 237 5.35 29.75 20.65
C ASP A 237 5.36 28.32 20.09
N TYR A 238 5.32 28.20 18.77
CA TYR A 238 5.80 27.00 18.08
C TYR A 238 6.32 27.39 16.69
N PHE A 239 7.44 28.12 16.65
CA PHE A 239 8.27 28.18 15.44
C PHE A 239 9.71 28.56 15.80
N HIS A 240 10.43 27.62 16.44
CA HIS A 240 11.89 27.58 16.36
C HIS A 240 12.37 26.16 16.64
N LEU A 241 12.47 25.36 15.57
CA LEU A 241 13.32 24.17 15.57
C LEU A 241 14.43 24.38 14.54
N SER A 242 15.59 24.73 15.09
CA SER A 242 16.94 24.34 14.64
C SER A 242 17.05 23.82 13.21
N MET A 243 17.34 24.73 12.29
CA MET A 243 17.94 24.43 10.99
C MET A 243 19.33 23.80 11.23
N ASN A 244 19.49 22.49 10.99
CA ASN A 244 20.78 21.85 10.66
C ASN A 244 20.60 20.36 10.30
N GLN A 245 19.63 20.07 9.43
CA GLN A 245 19.59 18.80 8.72
C GLN A 245 19.08 19.10 7.32
N GLU A 246 19.93 18.90 6.31
CA GLU A 246 19.55 18.98 4.90
C GLU A 246 18.59 17.82 4.57
N PHE A 247 17.37 17.88 5.10
CA PHE A 247 16.26 17.11 4.57
C PHE A 247 15.74 17.90 3.37
N SER A 248 16.15 17.46 2.18
CA SER A 248 15.35 17.68 0.98
C SER A 248 13.89 17.36 1.35
N PHE A 249 12.99 18.33 1.17
CA PHE A 249 11.55 18.17 1.41
C PHE A 249 11.02 17.13 0.41
N SER A 250 11.25 15.84 0.67
CA SER A 250 10.76 14.79 -0.20
C SER A 250 9.27 14.64 0.06
N ALA A 251 8.47 14.72 -1.01
CA ALA A 251 7.02 14.59 -0.93
C ALA A 251 6.54 13.24 -0.36
N ALA A 252 7.44 12.25 -0.30
CA ALA A 252 7.21 10.93 0.29
C ALA A 252 8.39 10.53 1.20
N CYS A 253 8.10 9.71 2.21
CA CYS A 253 9.10 9.16 3.13
C CYS A 253 8.91 7.64 3.32
N PRO A 254 9.04 6.87 2.22
CA PRO A 254 8.78 5.44 2.18
C PRO A 254 9.61 4.62 3.18
N GLU A 255 10.82 5.06 3.50
CA GLU A 255 11.72 4.42 4.46
C GLU A 255 11.15 4.41 5.89
N TYR A 256 10.45 5.48 6.28
CA TYR A 256 9.77 5.57 7.57
C TYR A 256 8.48 4.75 7.58
N TRP A 257 7.76 4.76 6.46
CA TRP A 257 6.52 3.99 6.31
C TRP A 257 6.75 2.49 6.30
N ALA A 258 7.88 2.03 5.74
CA ALA A 258 8.25 0.62 5.64
C ALA A 258 8.46 -0.05 7.01
N ILE A 259 8.96 0.67 8.01
CA ILE A 259 9.27 0.13 9.33
C ILE A 259 8.04 -0.48 10.02
N PRO A 260 6.95 0.27 10.27
CA PRO A 260 5.76 -0.29 10.91
C PRO A 260 5.03 -1.29 10.02
N LEU A 261 5.08 -1.13 8.70
CA LEU A 261 4.52 -2.09 7.76
C LEU A 261 5.24 -3.44 7.82
N ASN A 262 6.58 -3.45 7.94
CA ASN A 262 7.35 -4.68 8.12
C ASN A 262 7.07 -5.35 9.46
N LYS A 263 6.83 -4.60 10.54
CA LYS A 263 6.46 -5.15 11.85
C LYS A 263 5.17 -6.00 11.80
N LEU A 264 4.25 -5.69 10.87
CA LEU A 264 3.03 -6.49 10.68
C LEU A 264 3.30 -7.93 10.26
N ASN A 265 4.44 -8.20 9.61
CA ASN A 265 4.82 -9.57 9.27
C ASN A 265 4.96 -10.45 10.51
N CYS A 266 5.52 -9.91 11.59
CA CYS A 266 5.69 -10.63 12.85
C CYS A 266 4.46 -10.57 13.75
N GLN A 267 3.65 -9.51 13.66
CA GLN A 267 2.51 -9.31 14.55
C GLN A 267 1.23 -10.00 14.06
N VAL A 268 1.07 -10.05 12.74
CA VAL A 268 -0.18 -10.45 12.07
C VAL A 268 0.09 -11.54 11.05
N VAL A 269 0.88 -11.26 10.01
CA VAL A 269 0.88 -12.08 8.79
C VAL A 269 1.48 -13.47 8.98
N LEU A 270 2.64 -13.56 9.64
CA LEU A 270 3.36 -14.81 9.87
C LEU A 270 3.20 -15.31 11.31
N ASN A 271 2.47 -14.58 12.15
CA ASN A 271 2.23 -14.95 13.53
C ASN A 271 1.14 -16.03 13.60
N GLY A 272 1.52 -17.24 14.01
CA GLY A 272 0.60 -18.37 14.01
C GLY A 272 0.25 -18.89 12.62
N TYR A 273 1.01 -18.49 11.59
CA TYR A 273 0.86 -19.04 10.25
C TYR A 273 1.33 -20.50 10.21
N ASP A 274 0.46 -21.37 9.73
CA ASP A 274 0.73 -22.77 9.43
C ASP A 274 0.24 -23.07 8.01
N ARG A 275 1.07 -23.75 7.21
CA ARG A 275 0.75 -24.06 5.81
C ARG A 275 -0.36 -25.09 5.68
N GLU A 276 -0.61 -25.86 6.72
CA GLU A 276 -1.64 -26.91 6.73
C GLU A 276 -3.02 -26.37 7.14
N LEU A 277 -3.10 -25.10 7.60
CA LEU A 277 -4.34 -24.47 8.03
C LEU A 277 -5.06 -23.78 6.87
N ASP A 278 -6.39 -23.94 6.83
CA ASP A 278 -7.27 -23.10 6.01
C ASP A 278 -7.37 -21.70 6.63
N LEU A 279 -6.69 -20.73 6.03
CA LEU A 279 -6.61 -19.35 6.51
C LEU A 279 -7.87 -18.52 6.22
N SER A 280 -8.86 -19.08 5.52
CA SER A 280 -10.14 -18.42 5.25
C SER A 280 -11.14 -18.55 6.41
N ILE A 281 -10.78 -19.33 7.43
CA ILE A 281 -11.60 -19.61 8.61
C ILE A 281 -10.74 -19.60 9.89
N GLY A 282 -11.39 -19.52 11.04
CA GLY A 282 -10.74 -19.60 12.35
C GLY A 282 -10.03 -18.33 12.79
N GLU A 283 -9.20 -18.47 13.83
CA GLU A 283 -8.65 -17.34 14.61
C GLU A 283 -7.82 -16.36 13.77
N TYR A 284 -7.07 -16.86 12.79
CA TYR A 284 -6.26 -16.04 11.89
C TYR A 284 -7.13 -15.06 11.09
N TYR A 285 -8.17 -15.58 10.45
CA TYR A 285 -9.13 -14.80 9.67
C TYR A 285 -9.91 -13.82 10.56
N GLU A 286 -10.43 -14.32 11.68
CA GLU A 286 -11.23 -13.53 12.62
C GLU A 286 -10.46 -12.34 13.18
N LYS A 287 -9.16 -12.51 13.49
CA LYS A 287 -8.30 -11.40 13.93
C LYS A 287 -8.19 -10.31 12.87
N ILE A 288 -7.97 -10.69 11.61
CA ILE A 288 -7.81 -9.73 10.50
C ILE A 288 -9.09 -8.93 10.26
N VAL A 289 -10.23 -9.61 10.27
CA VAL A 289 -11.55 -8.97 10.11
C VAL A 289 -11.90 -8.11 11.32
N LYS A 290 -11.70 -8.62 12.55
CA LYS A 290 -12.05 -7.91 13.79
C LYS A 290 -11.38 -6.55 13.90
N TYR A 291 -10.14 -6.43 13.43
CA TYR A 291 -9.37 -5.19 13.48
C TYR A 291 -9.35 -4.42 12.16
N ASN A 292 -10.11 -4.84 11.15
CA ASN A 292 -10.14 -4.23 9.81
C ASN A 292 -8.73 -4.02 9.23
N ILE A 293 -7.83 -5.00 9.42
CA ILE A 293 -6.40 -4.82 9.14
C ILE A 293 -6.18 -4.53 7.65
N MET A 294 -6.89 -5.26 6.78
CA MET A 294 -6.76 -5.09 5.33
C MET A 294 -7.34 -3.74 4.88
N GLU A 295 -8.54 -3.40 5.34
CA GLU A 295 -9.20 -2.13 5.04
C GLU A 295 -8.35 -0.94 5.49
N LYS A 296 -7.73 -1.05 6.67
CA LYS A 296 -6.87 0.00 7.21
C LYS A 296 -5.58 0.15 6.41
N LEU A 297 -4.98 -0.96 5.95
CA LEU A 297 -3.82 -0.91 5.05
C LEU A 297 -4.16 -0.28 3.69
N LEU A 298 -5.31 -0.65 3.09
CA LEU A 298 -5.81 -0.03 1.86
C LEU A 298 -6.06 1.48 2.05
N ALA A 299 -6.67 1.87 3.17
CA ALA A 299 -6.94 3.26 3.51
C ALA A 299 -5.66 4.08 3.69
N ILE A 300 -4.69 3.56 4.46
CA ILE A 300 -3.39 4.22 4.67
C ILE A 300 -2.66 4.39 3.34
N SER A 301 -2.65 3.35 2.50
CA SER A 301 -2.02 3.38 1.17
C SER A 301 -2.63 4.46 0.29
N GLY A 302 -3.96 4.45 0.11
CA GLY A 302 -4.65 5.45 -0.72
C GLY A 302 -4.48 6.87 -0.18
N TYR A 303 -4.55 7.06 1.14
CA TYR A 303 -4.36 8.36 1.76
C TYR A 303 -2.92 8.90 1.59
N ARG A 304 -1.90 8.02 1.70
CA ARG A 304 -0.51 8.40 1.42
C ARG A 304 -0.28 8.73 -0.05
N ILE A 305 -0.86 7.97 -0.99
CA ILE A 305 -0.82 8.33 -2.42
C ILE A 305 -1.39 9.74 -2.61
N ALA A 306 -2.57 10.02 -2.06
CA ALA A 306 -3.21 11.32 -2.17
C ALA A 306 -2.33 12.44 -1.58
N ALA A 307 -1.77 12.24 -0.38
CA ALA A 307 -0.91 13.22 0.27
C ALA A 307 0.37 13.52 -0.52
N VAL A 308 1.00 12.48 -1.08
CA VAL A 308 2.18 12.61 -1.95
C VAL A 308 1.82 13.40 -3.21
N LEU A 309 0.76 13.02 -3.90
CA LEU A 309 0.31 13.71 -5.12
C LEU A 309 -0.10 15.17 -4.84
N ASN A 310 -0.81 15.41 -3.74
CA ASN A 310 -1.19 16.75 -3.29
C ASN A 310 0.01 17.63 -2.94
N THR A 311 1.14 17.02 -2.59
CA THR A 311 2.39 17.74 -2.28
C THR A 311 3.18 18.03 -3.56
N ILE A 312 3.33 17.05 -4.44
CA ILE A 312 4.12 17.17 -5.69
C ILE A 312 3.43 18.09 -6.70
N LEU A 313 2.12 17.94 -6.86
CA LEU A 313 1.35 18.57 -7.93
C LEU A 313 0.59 19.81 -7.47
N LYS A 314 0.85 20.34 -6.27
CA LYS A 314 0.13 21.52 -5.76
C LYS A 314 0.24 22.70 -6.72
#